data_AF-A0A497B270-F1
#
_entry.id   AF-A0A497B270-F1
#
_cell.length_a   1.000
_cell.length_b   1.000
_cell.length_c   1.000
_cell.angle_alpha   90.00
_cell.angle_beta   90.00
_cell.angle_gamma   90.00
#
_symmetry.space_group_name_H-M   'P 1'
#
loop_
_entity.id
_entity.type
_entity.pdbx_description
1 polymer ?
#
loop_
_entity_poly.entity_id
_entity_poly.type
_entity_poly.pdbx_seq_one_letter_code
_entity_poly.pdbx_strand_id
1 'polypeptide(L)'
;AGDIVGLAPGEVAAAVCALGYPDEGRWSRLHNRTVRRLAGGHRRKPLTEIIFSERWGERWSPDQSDPVLVSVLKYARLAPSATNRQPWRFIVRSGHVALVLVRPAPIDGGIVMAHFALASAALRYAGRWEVQLGDGTLAQEYGLPKYASPVALWK
;
A
#
# COMPACT_ATOMS: atom_id res chain seq x y z
N ALA A 1 15.40 11.66 17.76
CA ALA A 1 14.37 10.61 17.92
C ALA A 1 14.90 9.45 18.76
N GLY A 2 16.06 8.87 18.44
CA GLY A 2 16.65 7.75 19.19
C GLY A 2 16.71 7.94 20.71
N ASP A 3 17.15 9.12 21.17
CA ASP A 3 17.24 9.42 22.61
C ASP A 3 15.88 9.51 23.33
N ILE A 4 14.80 9.80 22.60
CA ILE A 4 13.43 9.92 23.16
C ILE A 4 12.78 8.54 23.29
N VAL A 5 13.12 7.60 22.41
CA VAL A 5 12.58 6.23 22.40
C VAL A 5 13.41 5.24 23.21
N GLY A 6 14.55 5.67 23.78
CA GLY A 6 15.41 4.83 24.61
C GLY A 6 16.00 3.62 23.88
N LEU A 7 16.39 3.79 22.61
CA LEU A 7 16.91 2.70 21.79
C LEU A 7 18.24 2.15 22.35
N ALA A 8 18.36 0.82 22.42
CA ALA A 8 19.61 0.16 22.80
C ALA A 8 20.66 0.25 21.67
N PRO A 9 21.96 0.05 21.98
CA PRO A 9 23.00 -0.02 20.95
C PRO A 9 22.66 -1.07 19.87
N GLY A 10 22.56 -0.62 18.61
CA GLY A 10 22.22 -1.47 17.47
C GLY A 10 20.74 -1.47 17.06
N GLU A 11 19.85 -0.86 17.85
CA GLU A 11 18.44 -0.70 17.48
C GLU A 11 18.21 0.50 16.56
N VAL A 12 17.23 0.37 15.65
CA VAL A 12 16.84 1.43 14.72
C VAL A 12 15.32 1.59 14.76
N ALA A 13 14.85 2.81 15.04
CA ALA A 13 13.45 3.16 14.85
C ALA A 13 13.12 3.22 13.34
N ALA A 14 12.48 2.17 12.82
CA ALA A 14 12.15 2.05 11.41
C ALA A 14 11.07 3.04 10.93
N ALA A 15 10.15 3.41 11.83
CA ALA A 15 9.13 4.42 11.61
C ALA A 15 8.69 5.04 12.94
N VAL A 16 8.20 6.28 12.89
CA VAL A 16 7.59 6.97 14.03
C VAL A 16 6.23 7.51 13.57
N CYS A 17 5.19 7.25 14.34
CA CYS A 17 3.86 7.81 14.12
C CYS A 17 3.61 8.92 15.15
N ALA A 18 3.61 10.17 14.70
CA ALA A 18 3.23 11.29 15.55
C ALA A 18 1.70 11.41 15.58
N LEU A 19 1.12 11.44 16.77
CA LEU A 19 -0.31 11.61 17.00
C LEU A 19 -0.54 12.82 17.90
N GLY A 20 -1.65 13.52 17.69
CA GLY A 20 -2.01 14.71 18.44
C GLY A 20 -3.19 15.44 17.82
N TYR A 21 -3.61 16.53 18.45
CA TYR A 21 -4.66 17.38 17.90
C TYR A 21 -4.08 18.24 16.77
N PRO A 22 -4.78 18.34 15.62
CA PRO A 22 -4.34 19.23 14.55
C PRO A 22 -4.38 20.68 15.04
N ASP A 23 -3.31 21.42 14.80
CA ASP A 23 -3.27 22.84 15.13
C ASP A 23 -4.24 23.64 14.24
N GLU A 24 -5.19 24.32 14.86
CA GLU A 24 -6.24 25.11 14.20
C GLU A 24 -5.87 26.59 14.02
N GLY A 25 -4.68 27.01 14.46
CA GLY A 25 -4.18 28.37 14.26
C GLY A 25 -4.15 28.75 12.77
N ARG A 26 -4.62 29.95 12.40
CA ARG A 26 -4.71 30.38 10.99
C ARG A 26 -3.37 30.31 10.25
N TRP A 27 -2.28 30.74 10.89
CA TRP A 27 -0.93 30.70 10.33
C TRP A 27 -0.39 29.29 10.22
N SER A 28 -0.66 28.45 11.22
CA SER A 28 -0.28 27.05 11.22
C SER A 28 -1.04 26.26 10.13
N ARG A 29 -2.34 26.49 9.97
CA ARG A 29 -3.13 25.91 8.87
C ARG A 29 -2.59 26.29 7.50
N LEU A 30 -2.13 27.53 7.32
CA LEU A 30 -1.56 27.98 6.04
C LEU A 30 -0.24 27.26 5.73
N HIS A 31 0.69 27.18 6.69
CA HIS A 31 1.97 26.47 6.49
C HIS A 31 1.75 24.96 6.24
N ASN A 32 0.88 24.32 7.04
CA ASN A 32 0.56 22.89 6.92
C ASN A 32 -0.08 22.59 5.57
N ARG A 33 -0.94 23.48 5.05
CA ARG A 33 -1.56 23.31 3.74
C ARG A 33 -0.54 23.39 2.61
N THR A 34 0.43 24.30 2.70
CA THR A 34 1.52 24.42 1.73
C THR A 34 2.43 23.19 1.75
N VAL A 35 2.86 22.74 2.94
CA VAL A 35 3.68 21.53 3.11
C VAL A 35 2.95 20.28 2.62
N ARG A 36 1.67 20.08 3.01
CA ARG A 36 0.85 18.94 2.54
C ARG A 36 0.65 18.94 1.02
N ARG A 37 0.48 20.13 0.43
CA ARG A 37 0.31 20.30 -1.03
C ARG A 37 1.60 19.99 -1.79
N LEU A 38 2.75 20.41 -1.27
CA LEU A 38 4.07 20.13 -1.84
C LEU A 38 4.47 18.65 -1.69
N ALA A 39 4.19 18.05 -0.52
CA ALA A 39 4.38 16.62 -0.30
C ALA A 39 3.40 15.75 -1.13
N GLY A 40 2.34 16.37 -1.69
CA GLY A 40 1.34 15.70 -2.51
C GLY A 40 0.61 14.58 -1.77
N GLY A 41 0.61 14.56 -0.43
CA GLY A 41 0.21 13.40 0.38
C GLY A 41 -1.25 12.96 0.24
N HIS A 42 -2.09 13.75 -0.42
CA HIS A 42 -3.48 13.43 -0.78
C HIS A 42 -3.65 12.94 -2.23
N ARG A 43 -2.62 13.07 -3.08
CA ARG A 43 -2.65 12.54 -4.44
C ARG A 43 -2.43 11.04 -4.39
N ARG A 44 -3.33 10.28 -5.01
CA ARG A 44 -3.18 8.84 -5.20
C ARG A 44 -3.11 8.50 -6.68
N LYS A 45 -2.33 7.48 -7.00
CA LYS A 45 -2.28 6.91 -8.35
C LYS A 45 -3.66 6.38 -8.72
N PRO A 46 -4.11 6.55 -9.97
CA PRO A 46 -5.34 5.92 -10.43
C PRO A 46 -5.25 4.40 -10.27
N LEU A 47 -6.39 3.72 -10.10
CA LEU A 47 -6.42 2.26 -9.93
C LEU A 47 -5.76 1.53 -11.10
N THR A 48 -5.96 2.04 -12.32
CA THR A 48 -5.37 1.50 -13.56
C THR A 48 -3.84 1.55 -13.61
N GLU A 49 -3.18 2.35 -12.76
CA GLU A 49 -1.71 2.36 -12.63
C GLU A 49 -1.20 1.36 -11.57
N ILE A 50 -2.07 0.92 -10.66
CA ILE A 50 -1.67 0.13 -9.50
C ILE A 50 -2.33 -1.25 -9.42
N ILE A 51 -3.21 -1.57 -10.38
CA ILE A 51 -3.92 -2.84 -10.45
C ILE A 51 -3.74 -3.41 -11.85
N PHE A 52 -3.36 -4.68 -11.91
CA PHE A 52 -3.24 -5.46 -13.14
C PHE A 52 -4.15 -6.68 -13.08
N SER A 53 -4.57 -7.15 -14.25
CA SER A 53 -5.35 -8.37 -14.40
C SER A 53 -4.41 -9.51 -14.72
N GLU A 54 -4.50 -10.66 -14.04
CA GLU A 54 -3.75 -11.90 -14.32
C GLU A 54 -2.21 -11.82 -14.23
N ARG A 55 -1.55 -10.88 -14.92
CA ARG A 55 -0.10 -10.72 -14.95
C ARG A 55 0.31 -9.26 -14.83
N TRP A 56 1.60 -9.03 -14.59
CA TRP A 56 2.17 -7.70 -14.53
C TRP A 56 1.92 -6.90 -15.81
N GLY A 57 1.41 -5.67 -15.67
CA GLY A 57 1.22 -4.75 -16.79
C GLY A 57 -0.02 -5.00 -17.65
N GLU A 58 -0.72 -6.13 -17.44
CA GLU A 58 -1.98 -6.40 -18.13
C GLU A 58 -3.09 -5.48 -17.63
N ARG A 59 -3.89 -4.96 -18.57
CA ARG A 59 -4.91 -3.95 -18.27
C ARG A 59 -5.99 -4.55 -17.38
N TRP A 60 -6.22 -3.91 -16.25
CA TRP A 60 -7.33 -4.22 -15.37
C TRP A 60 -8.50 -3.26 -15.62
N SER A 61 -9.73 -3.81 -15.66
CA SER A 61 -10.96 -3.04 -15.76
C SER A 61 -11.81 -3.19 -14.49
N PRO A 62 -12.18 -2.08 -13.82
CA PRO A 62 -13.09 -2.14 -12.68
C PRO A 62 -14.48 -2.64 -13.07
N ASP A 63 -14.94 -2.37 -14.30
CA ASP A 63 -16.29 -2.73 -14.76
C ASP A 63 -16.44 -4.24 -15.01
N GLN A 64 -15.32 -4.95 -15.15
CA GLN A 64 -15.27 -6.40 -15.36
C GLN A 64 -14.87 -7.17 -14.09
N SER A 65 -14.78 -6.46 -12.96
CA SER A 65 -14.34 -7.01 -11.68
C SER A 65 -15.46 -7.02 -10.65
N ASP A 66 -15.33 -7.87 -9.62
CA ASP A 66 -16.23 -7.86 -8.47
C ASP A 66 -16.31 -6.44 -7.85
N PRO A 67 -17.51 -5.81 -7.79
CA PRO A 67 -17.69 -4.49 -7.23
C PRO A 67 -17.22 -4.35 -5.77
N VAL A 68 -17.29 -5.43 -4.98
CA VAL A 68 -16.82 -5.45 -3.59
C VAL A 68 -15.29 -5.36 -3.58
N LEU A 69 -14.61 -6.20 -4.37
CA LEU A 69 -13.16 -6.15 -4.52
C LEU A 69 -12.68 -4.78 -5.05
N VAL A 70 -13.38 -4.21 -6.04
CA VAL A 70 -13.08 -2.85 -6.55
C VAL A 70 -13.13 -1.83 -5.41
N SER A 71 -14.09 -1.95 -4.50
CA SER A 71 -14.22 -1.07 -3.33
C SER A 71 -13.09 -1.30 -2.32
N VAL A 72 -12.73 -2.55 -2.04
CA VAL A 72 -11.56 -2.90 -1.21
C VAL A 72 -10.29 -2.26 -1.79
N LEU A 73 -10.04 -2.39 -3.09
CA LEU A 73 -8.87 -1.82 -3.77
C LEU A 73 -8.87 -0.29 -3.75
N LYS A 74 -10.05 0.36 -3.84
CA LYS A 74 -10.20 1.82 -3.67
C LYS A 74 -9.77 2.27 -2.28
N TYR A 75 -10.10 1.52 -1.23
CA TYR A 75 -9.70 1.83 0.14
C TYR A 75 -8.23 1.49 0.41
N ALA A 76 -7.73 0.36 -0.09
CA ALA A 76 -6.32 0.01 -0.03
C ALA A 76 -5.44 1.10 -0.65
N ARG A 77 -5.83 1.64 -1.81
CA ARG A 77 -5.15 2.77 -2.46
C ARG A 77 -4.99 4.00 -1.55
N LEU A 78 -5.86 4.23 -0.57
CA LEU A 78 -5.78 5.39 0.31
C LEU A 78 -4.63 5.30 1.33
N ALA A 79 -4.00 4.13 1.49
CA ALA A 79 -2.86 3.93 2.37
C ALA A 79 -1.79 5.04 2.24
N PRO A 80 -1.21 5.53 3.34
CA PRO A 80 -0.05 6.41 3.29
C PRO A 80 1.19 5.64 2.82
N SER A 81 2.17 6.36 2.29
CA SER A 81 3.49 5.80 1.95
C SER A 81 4.61 6.82 2.07
N ALA A 82 5.83 6.35 2.30
CA ALA A 82 7.02 7.19 2.35
C ALA A 82 7.17 8.03 1.06
N THR A 83 7.27 9.35 1.21
CA THR A 83 7.32 10.32 0.09
C THR A 83 6.17 10.16 -0.92
N ASN A 84 5.04 9.58 -0.48
CA ASN A 84 3.85 9.28 -1.29
C ASN A 84 4.12 8.43 -2.55
N ARG A 85 5.16 7.56 -2.51
CA ARG A 85 5.58 6.75 -3.67
C ARG A 85 4.53 5.74 -4.13
N GLN A 86 3.70 5.24 -3.21
CA GLN A 86 2.70 4.19 -3.46
C GLN A 86 3.33 3.01 -4.21
N PRO A 87 4.32 2.35 -3.59
CA PRO A 87 5.16 1.34 -4.25
C PRO A 87 4.41 0.04 -4.54
N TRP A 88 3.19 -0.14 -4.03
CA TRP A 88 2.40 -1.34 -4.22
C TRP A 88 1.75 -1.45 -5.59
N ARG A 89 1.67 -2.68 -6.09
CA ARG A 89 0.83 -3.10 -7.20
C ARG A 89 0.01 -4.31 -6.77
N PHE A 90 -1.24 -4.35 -7.20
CA PHE A 90 -2.12 -5.50 -7.03
C PHE A 90 -2.24 -6.23 -8.36
N ILE A 91 -2.18 -7.55 -8.33
CA ILE A 91 -2.52 -8.39 -9.48
C ILE A 91 -3.74 -9.20 -9.08
N VAL A 92 -4.85 -8.97 -9.77
CA VAL A 92 -6.12 -9.64 -9.51
C VAL A 92 -6.20 -10.87 -10.41
N ARG A 93 -6.48 -12.02 -9.80
CA ARG A 93 -6.77 -13.29 -10.47
C ARG A 93 -8.08 -13.85 -9.97
N SER A 94 -8.61 -14.84 -10.68
CA SER A 94 -9.75 -15.62 -10.19
C SER A 94 -9.46 -16.18 -8.78
N GLY A 95 -10.22 -15.71 -7.80
CA GLY A 95 -10.19 -16.19 -6.41
C GLY A 95 -9.03 -15.70 -5.54
N HIS A 96 -8.10 -14.87 -6.03
CA HIS A 96 -7.02 -14.34 -5.19
C HIS A 96 -6.43 -13.03 -5.71
N VAL A 97 -5.80 -12.27 -4.80
CA VAL A 97 -5.12 -11.00 -5.12
C VAL A 97 -3.68 -11.06 -4.66
N ALA A 98 -2.72 -10.84 -5.57
CA ALA A 98 -1.31 -10.72 -5.21
C ALA A 98 -0.97 -9.26 -4.88
N LEU A 99 -0.19 -9.05 -3.82
CA LEU A 99 0.50 -7.80 -3.54
C LEU A 99 1.95 -7.89 -3.98
N VAL A 100 2.38 -6.88 -4.74
CA VAL A 100 3.74 -6.74 -5.26
C VAL A 100 4.28 -5.36 -4.89
N LEU A 101 5.57 -5.24 -4.56
CA LEU A 101 6.22 -3.96 -4.34
C LEU A 101 7.20 -3.62 -5.47
N VAL A 102 7.09 -2.40 -5.99
CA VAL A 102 8.07 -1.77 -6.89
C VAL A 102 9.19 -1.20 -6.01
N ARG A 103 10.34 -1.91 -6.00
CA ARG A 103 11.47 -1.74 -5.08
C ARG A 103 11.14 -2.06 -3.62
N PRO A 104 12.15 -2.37 -2.78
CA PRO A 104 11.93 -2.68 -1.37
C PRO A 104 11.29 -1.49 -0.62
N ALA A 105 10.09 -1.71 -0.10
CA ALA A 105 9.36 -0.77 0.77
C ALA A 105 8.45 -1.54 1.75
N PRO A 106 9.01 -2.39 2.62
CA PRO A 106 8.23 -3.35 3.43
C PRO A 106 7.26 -2.66 4.39
N ILE A 107 7.59 -1.49 4.94
CA ILE A 107 6.71 -0.71 5.83
C ILE A 107 5.47 -0.24 5.04
N ASP A 108 5.67 0.36 3.86
CA ASP A 108 4.57 0.77 2.98
C ASP A 108 3.72 -0.43 2.54
N GLY A 109 4.36 -1.58 2.30
CA GLY A 109 3.70 -2.86 2.04
C GLY A 109 2.79 -3.30 3.19
N GLY A 110 3.29 -3.31 4.42
CA GLY A 110 2.50 -3.64 5.60
C GLY A 110 1.31 -2.69 5.82
N ILE A 111 1.51 -1.38 5.60
CA ILE A 111 0.44 -0.38 5.71
C ILE A 111 -0.68 -0.66 4.70
N VAL A 112 -0.35 -0.93 3.43
CA VAL A 112 -1.37 -1.20 2.41
C VAL A 112 -2.05 -2.56 2.62
N MET A 113 -1.33 -3.57 3.10
CA MET A 113 -1.92 -4.86 3.51
C MET A 113 -2.96 -4.67 4.61
N ALA A 114 -2.68 -3.81 5.61
CA ALA A 114 -3.62 -3.49 6.68
C ALA A 114 -4.88 -2.78 6.13
N HIS A 115 -4.71 -1.80 5.23
CA HIS A 115 -5.86 -1.10 4.62
C HIS A 115 -6.74 -2.05 3.81
N PHE A 116 -6.12 -2.95 3.03
CA PHE A 116 -6.85 -3.97 2.28
C PHE A 116 -7.61 -4.89 3.23
N ALA A 117 -6.96 -5.44 4.26
CA ALA A 117 -7.59 -6.36 5.20
C ALA A 117 -8.75 -5.71 5.99
N LEU A 118 -8.58 -4.46 6.45
CA LEU A 118 -9.63 -3.71 7.13
C LEU A 118 -10.82 -3.40 6.22
N ALA A 119 -10.55 -3.00 4.96
CA ALA A 119 -11.60 -2.78 3.98
C ALA A 119 -12.34 -4.08 3.63
N SER A 120 -11.61 -5.18 3.47
CA SER A 120 -12.17 -6.51 3.25
C SER A 120 -13.09 -6.92 4.41
N ALA A 121 -12.63 -6.75 5.65
CA ALA A 121 -13.44 -7.06 6.84
C ALA A 121 -14.72 -6.21 6.88
N ALA A 122 -14.61 -4.90 6.64
CA ALA A 122 -15.76 -3.98 6.64
C ALA A 122 -16.79 -4.31 5.53
N LEU A 123 -16.31 -4.75 4.36
CA LEU A 123 -17.13 -5.07 3.19
C LEU A 123 -17.48 -6.56 3.09
N ARG A 124 -17.11 -7.37 4.09
CA ARG A 124 -17.30 -8.84 4.13
C ARG A 124 -16.70 -9.57 2.92
N TYR A 125 -15.59 -9.06 2.40
CA TYR A 125 -14.78 -9.74 1.41
C TYR A 125 -13.88 -10.76 2.10
N ALA A 126 -14.16 -12.05 1.91
CA ALA A 126 -13.48 -13.13 2.61
C ALA A 126 -12.01 -13.26 2.19
N GLY A 127 -11.20 -13.78 3.10
CA GLY A 127 -9.82 -14.19 2.86
C GLY A 127 -8.84 -13.71 3.93
N ARG A 128 -7.56 -14.00 3.71
CA ARG A 128 -6.44 -13.59 4.57
C ARG A 128 -5.18 -13.42 3.73
N TRP A 129 -4.23 -12.66 4.27
CA TRP A 129 -2.89 -12.59 3.67
C TRP A 129 -2.08 -13.84 3.98
N GLU A 130 -1.55 -14.48 2.94
CA GLU A 130 -0.49 -15.46 2.99
C GLU A 130 0.80 -14.81 2.49
N VAL A 131 1.77 -14.64 3.39
CA VAL A 131 3.02 -13.94 3.10
C VAL A 131 3.94 -14.81 2.24
N GLN A 132 4.47 -14.24 1.16
CA GLN A 132 5.29 -14.90 0.13
C GLN A 132 6.42 -13.95 -0.32
N LEU A 133 7.21 -13.45 0.65
CA LEU A 133 8.22 -12.42 0.40
C LEU A 133 9.28 -12.90 -0.58
N GLY A 134 9.38 -12.24 -1.74
CA GLY A 134 10.46 -12.48 -2.70
C GLY A 134 10.42 -13.85 -3.38
N ASP A 135 9.29 -14.56 -3.34
CA ASP A 135 9.12 -15.85 -4.00
C ASP A 135 9.38 -15.73 -5.52
N GLY A 136 10.44 -16.42 -5.98
CA GLY A 136 10.88 -16.40 -7.38
C GLY A 136 9.93 -17.13 -8.33
N THR A 137 9.23 -18.17 -7.85
CA THR A 137 8.23 -18.90 -8.64
C THR A 137 7.02 -18.01 -8.88
N LEU A 138 6.51 -17.35 -7.83
CA LEU A 138 5.43 -16.37 -8.01
C LEU A 138 5.87 -15.19 -8.89
N ALA A 139 7.11 -14.72 -8.73
CA ALA A 139 7.63 -13.65 -9.58
C ALA A 139 7.62 -14.04 -11.06
N GLN A 140 8.02 -15.26 -11.39
CA GLN A 140 7.97 -15.80 -12.75
C GLN A 140 6.52 -15.97 -13.24
N GLU A 141 5.66 -16.54 -12.41
CA GLU A 141 4.25 -16.80 -12.71
C GLU A 141 3.48 -15.53 -13.06
N TYR A 142 3.67 -14.47 -12.27
CA TYR A 142 3.06 -13.17 -12.51
C TYR A 142 3.80 -12.32 -13.57
N GLY A 143 4.93 -12.80 -14.10
CA GLY A 143 5.73 -12.07 -15.09
C GLY A 143 6.32 -10.76 -14.54
N LEU A 144 6.74 -10.76 -13.27
CA LEU A 144 7.23 -9.56 -12.61
C LEU A 144 8.56 -9.09 -13.20
N PRO A 145 8.75 -7.77 -13.37
CA PRO A 145 10.05 -7.22 -13.74
C PRO A 145 11.04 -7.36 -12.58
N LYS A 146 12.35 -7.37 -12.88
CA LYS A 146 13.42 -7.57 -11.89
C LYS A 146 13.42 -6.59 -10.71
N TYR A 147 12.81 -5.41 -10.87
CA TYR A 147 12.72 -4.38 -9.82
C TYR A 147 11.46 -4.53 -8.93
N ALA A 148 10.61 -5.51 -9.21
CA ALA A 148 9.39 -5.78 -8.46
C ALA A 148 9.49 -7.12 -7.75
N SER A 149 8.93 -7.20 -6.55
CA SER A 149 8.98 -8.41 -5.72
C SER A 149 7.60 -8.74 -5.16
N PRO A 150 7.17 -10.01 -5.22
CA PRO A 150 5.92 -10.43 -4.59
C PRO A 150 6.07 -10.33 -3.07
N VAL A 151 4.96 -10.02 -2.39
CA VAL A 151 4.91 -9.83 -0.94
C VAL A 151 3.95 -10.83 -0.30
N ALA A 152 2.73 -10.92 -0.81
CA ALA A 152 1.70 -11.74 -0.22
C ALA A 152 0.58 -12.04 -1.23
N LEU A 153 -0.18 -13.08 -0.96
CA LEU A 153 -1.41 -13.44 -1.67
C LEU A 153 -2.60 -13.30 -0.71
N TRP A 154 -3.69 -12.71 -1.16
CA TRP A 154 -4.97 -12.74 -0.47
C TRP A 154 -5.79 -13.92 -0.99
N LYS A 155 -6.10 -14.87 -0.12
CA LYS A 155 -6.89 -16.09 -0.41
C LYS A 155 -7.94 -16.35 0.67
#